data_AF-A0A7S1N0C2-F1
#
_entry.id   AF-A0A7S1N0C2-F1
#
_cell.length_a   1.000
_cell.length_b   1.000
_cell.length_c   1.000
_cell.angle_alpha   90.00
_cell.angle_beta   90.00
_cell.angle_gamma   90.00
#
_symmetry.space_group_name_H-M   'P 1'
#
loop_
_entity.id
_entity.type
_entity.pdbx_description
1 polymer ?
#
loop_
_entity_poly.entity_id
_entity_poly.type
_entity_poly.pdbx_seq_one_letter_code
_entity_poly.pdbx_strand_id
1 'polypeptide(L)'
;RDKIYKTSKVAAKLTMKALDKAFKNAKQTMKWLGDCASIISKSGAPVTWTTPLGLPVVQPYRRKKKFVVITTNQRLVLQKSNEDLPVSSQKQRTAFPPNYVHSVDSSHLLMTASECWTRGIT
;
A
#
# COMPACT_ATOMS: atom_id res chain seq x y z
N ARG A 1 -10.55 20.32 24.60
CA ARG A 1 -9.91 19.63 23.45
C ARG A 1 -9.19 18.36 23.88
N ASP A 2 -8.39 18.39 24.96
CA ASP A 2 -7.67 17.20 25.47
C ASP A 2 -8.56 16.02 25.91
N LYS A 3 -9.70 16.30 26.56
CA LYS A 3 -10.63 15.24 26.96
C LYS A 3 -11.17 14.47 25.77
N ILE A 4 -11.57 15.18 24.70
CA ILE A 4 -12.06 14.57 23.45
C ILE A 4 -10.96 13.73 22.81
N TYR A 5 -9.74 14.27 22.67
CA TYR A 5 -8.62 13.52 22.10
C TYR A 5 -8.29 12.24 22.89
N LYS A 6 -8.28 12.33 24.23
CA LYS A 6 -8.06 11.18 25.11
C LYS A 6 -9.17 10.13 24.94
N THR A 7 -10.44 10.55 24.91
CA THR A 7 -11.58 9.64 24.69
C THR A 7 -11.53 8.99 23.31
N SER A 8 -11.23 9.74 22.25
CA SER A 8 -11.07 9.18 20.90
C SER A 8 -9.96 8.14 20.83
N LYS A 9 -8.84 8.34 21.55
CA LYS A 9 -7.76 7.35 21.63
C LYS A 9 -8.21 6.05 22.32
N VAL A 10 -9.05 6.14 23.35
CA VAL A 10 -9.62 4.96 24.03
C VAL A 10 -10.56 4.22 23.09
N ALA A 11 -11.46 4.93 22.41
CA ALA A 11 -12.37 4.35 21.42
C ALA A 11 -11.60 3.63 20.30
N ALA A 12 -10.60 4.28 19.70
CA ALA A 12 -9.76 3.68 18.66
C ALA A 12 -9.06 2.38 19.13
N LYS A 13 -8.52 2.37 20.36
CA LYS A 13 -7.91 1.16 20.93
C LYS A 13 -8.91 0.03 21.12
N LEU A 14 -10.12 0.33 21.61
CA LEU A 14 -11.19 -0.65 21.77
C LEU A 14 -11.61 -1.25 20.43
N THR A 15 -11.81 -0.39 19.41
CA THR A 15 -12.13 -0.81 18.05
C THR A 15 -11.05 -1.71 17.46
N MET A 16 -9.77 -1.33 17.55
CA MET A 16 -8.67 -2.16 17.06
C MET A 16 -8.59 -3.50 17.78
N LYS A 17 -8.82 -3.54 19.10
CA LYS A 17 -8.83 -4.79 19.87
C LYS A 17 -9.99 -5.71 19.47
N ALA A 18 -11.15 -5.15 19.15
CA ALA A 18 -12.29 -5.91 18.65
C ALA A 18 -12.00 -6.49 17.25
N LEU A 19 -11.46 -5.68 16.34
CA LEU A 19 -11.06 -6.11 14.99
C LEU A 19 -9.99 -7.21 15.05
N ASP A 20 -9.00 -7.08 15.94
CA ASP A 20 -7.97 -8.09 16.15
C ASP A 20 -8.54 -9.45 16.56
N LYS A 21 -9.59 -9.45 17.39
CA LYS A 21 -10.29 -10.67 17.82
C LYS A 21 -11.14 -11.25 16.69
N ALA A 22 -11.84 -10.40 15.94
CA ALA A 22 -12.73 -10.82 14.86
C ALA A 22 -11.96 -11.38 13.64
N PHE A 23 -10.82 -10.80 13.30
CA PHE A 23 -10.09 -11.07 12.05
C PHE A 23 -8.65 -11.53 12.27
N LYS A 24 -8.48 -12.50 13.18
CA LYS A 24 -7.15 -13.01 13.57
C LYS A 24 -6.31 -13.48 12.37
N ASN A 25 -6.90 -14.27 11.47
CA ASN A 25 -6.21 -14.84 10.32
C ASN A 25 -5.81 -13.74 9.31
N ALA A 26 -6.74 -12.82 8.99
CA ALA A 26 -6.44 -11.70 8.10
C ALA A 26 -5.31 -10.84 8.65
N LYS A 27 -5.29 -10.57 9.97
CA LYS A 27 -4.19 -9.85 10.61
C LYS A 27 -2.85 -10.57 10.48
N GLN A 28 -2.83 -11.89 10.64
CA GLN A 28 -1.62 -12.69 10.46
C GLN A 28 -1.11 -12.63 9.01
N THR A 29 -2.00 -12.74 8.03
CA THR A 29 -1.65 -12.59 6.60
C THR A 29 -1.11 -11.20 6.29
N MET A 30 -1.76 -10.13 6.79
CA MET A 30 -1.26 -8.76 6.61
C MET A 30 0.13 -8.57 7.23
N LYS A 31 0.36 -9.17 8.41
CA LYS A 31 1.68 -9.16 9.05
C LYS A 31 2.71 -9.88 8.19
N TRP A 32 2.40 -11.09 7.72
CA TRP A 32 3.28 -11.90 6.88
C TRP A 32 3.66 -11.16 5.59
N LEU A 33 2.70 -10.54 4.90
CA LEU A 33 2.96 -9.69 3.74
C LEU A 33 3.91 -8.54 4.10
N GLY A 34 3.66 -7.84 5.22
CA GLY A 34 4.54 -6.79 5.71
C GLY A 34 5.99 -7.26 5.99
N ASP A 35 6.13 -8.46 6.54
CA ASP A 35 7.44 -9.06 6.81
C ASP A 35 8.18 -9.40 5.50
N CYS A 36 7.48 -9.97 4.51
CA CYS A 36 8.01 -10.18 3.16
C CYS A 36 8.47 -8.87 2.51
N ALA A 37 7.63 -7.83 2.54
CA ALA A 37 7.96 -6.51 2.01
C ALA A 37 9.21 -5.90 2.68
N SER A 38 9.38 -6.15 3.98
CA SER A 38 10.56 -5.70 4.73
C SER A 38 11.83 -6.42 4.26
N ILE A 39 11.76 -7.73 4.01
CA ILE A 39 12.88 -8.53 3.49
C ILE A 39 13.26 -8.07 2.09
N ILE A 40 12.29 -7.94 1.18
CA ILE A 40 12.52 -7.48 -0.20
C ILE A 40 13.12 -6.07 -0.20
N SER A 41 12.59 -5.16 0.62
CA SER A 41 13.11 -3.78 0.68
C SER A 41 14.56 -3.71 1.19
N LYS A 42 15.03 -4.69 1.98
CA LYS A 42 16.43 -4.75 2.45
C LYS A 42 17.41 -5.06 1.33
N SER A 43 16.99 -5.75 0.26
CA SER A 43 17.83 -5.94 -0.93
C SER A 43 17.84 -4.72 -1.86
N GLY A 44 17.09 -3.66 -1.53
CA GLY A 44 16.96 -2.46 -2.35
C GLY A 44 15.94 -2.58 -3.48
N ALA A 45 15.29 -3.73 -3.63
CA ALA A 45 14.23 -3.95 -4.61
C ALA A 45 12.86 -3.45 -4.10
N PRO A 46 11.99 -2.93 -4.99
CA PRO A 46 10.59 -2.70 -4.67
C PRO A 46 9.86 -4.03 -4.56
N VAL A 47 8.74 -4.05 -3.82
CA VAL A 47 7.86 -5.22 -3.80
C VAL A 47 7.15 -5.34 -5.16
N THR A 48 7.25 -6.53 -5.75
CA THR A 48 6.68 -6.86 -7.06
C THR A 48 5.96 -8.20 -6.96
N TRP A 49 4.82 -8.34 -7.63
CA TRP A 49 4.08 -9.59 -7.76
C TRP A 49 3.32 -9.62 -9.09
N THR A 50 2.76 -10.77 -9.43
CA THR A 50 1.91 -10.94 -10.61
C THR A 50 0.50 -11.26 -10.15
N THR A 51 -0.51 -10.60 -10.71
CA THR A 51 -1.91 -10.90 -10.38
C THR A 51 -2.36 -12.24 -11.00
N PRO A 52 -3.48 -12.82 -10.55
CA PRO A 52 -4.06 -14.02 -11.19
C PRO A 52 -4.33 -13.88 -12.69
N LEU A 53 -4.51 -12.66 -13.20
CA LEU A 53 -4.67 -12.36 -14.62
C LEU A 53 -3.34 -12.21 -15.38
N GLY A 54 -2.20 -12.44 -14.73
CA GLY A 54 -0.88 -12.31 -15.34
C GLY A 54 -0.34 -10.88 -15.39
N LEU A 55 -1.00 -9.90 -14.76
CA LEU A 55 -0.53 -8.51 -14.74
C LEU A 55 0.61 -8.34 -13.73
N PRO A 56 1.83 -7.93 -14.13
CA PRO A 56 2.87 -7.57 -13.18
C PRO A 56 2.56 -6.26 -12.48
N VAL A 57 2.65 -6.25 -11.15
CA VAL A 57 2.42 -5.09 -10.29
C VAL A 57 3.69 -4.78 -9.49
N VAL A 58 4.11 -3.52 -9.52
CA VAL A 58 5.29 -3.03 -8.79
C VAL A 58 4.85 -1.90 -7.85
N GLN A 59 5.28 -1.95 -6.59
CA GLN A 59 5.04 -0.85 -5.65
C GLN A 59 6.01 0.33 -5.88
N PRO A 60 5.52 1.54 -6.26
CA PRO A 60 6.37 2.68 -6.62
C PRO A 60 6.86 3.47 -5.38
N TYR A 61 6.97 2.82 -4.22
CA TYR A 61 7.30 3.51 -2.97
C TYR A 61 8.80 3.68 -2.78
N ARG A 62 9.29 4.85 -3.20
CA ARG A 62 10.69 5.28 -3.05
C ARG A 62 10.85 6.47 -2.11
N ARG A 63 12.06 6.66 -1.58
CA ARG A 63 12.44 7.78 -0.71
C ARG A 63 12.54 9.05 -1.56
N LYS A 64 11.49 9.87 -1.47
CA LYS A 64 11.40 11.17 -2.14
C LYS A 64 12.45 12.12 -1.57
N LYS A 65 13.27 12.73 -2.43
CA LYS A 65 14.25 13.76 -2.06
C LYS A 65 13.75 15.13 -2.54
N LYS A 66 13.62 16.08 -1.61
CA LYS A 66 13.35 17.47 -1.96
C LYS A 66 14.65 18.14 -2.39
N PHE A 67 14.55 19.01 -3.37
CA PHE A 67 15.66 19.85 -3.82
C PHE A 67 15.13 21.25 -4.10
N VAL A 68 16.05 22.21 -4.08
CA VAL A 68 15.73 23.61 -4.30
C VAL A 68 16.21 24.02 -5.66
N VAL A 69 15.34 24.67 -6.43
CA VAL A 69 15.71 25.37 -7.65
C VAL A 69 15.57 26.86 -7.38
N ILE A 70 16.66 27.60 -7.52
CA ILE A 70 16.65 29.06 -7.41
C ILE A 70 16.47 29.60 -8.82
N THR A 71 15.40 30.35 -9.04
CA THR A 71 15.15 31.09 -10.29
C THR A 71 15.29 32.59 -10.03
N THR A 72 15.26 33.39 -11.10
CA THR A 72 15.32 34.86 -11.00
C THR A 72 14.20 35.44 -10.13
N ASN A 73 13.03 34.79 -10.09
CA ASN A 73 11.85 35.31 -9.38
C ASN A 73 11.71 34.74 -7.97
N GLN A 74 12.12 33.50 -7.72
CA GLN A 74 11.89 32.85 -6.42
C GLN A 74 12.71 31.57 -6.21
N ARG A 75 12.66 31.10 -4.96
CA ARG A 75 13.21 29.81 -4.54
C ARG A 75 12.12 28.74 -4.51
N LEU A 76 12.16 27.79 -5.44
CA LEU A 76 11.21 26.69 -5.55
C LEU A 76 11.71 25.44 -4.82
N VAL A 77 10.87 24.83 -3.97
CA VAL A 77 11.15 23.53 -3.35
C VAL A 77 10.44 22.43 -4.15
N LEU A 78 11.19 21.70 -4.96
CA LEU A 78 10.68 20.61 -5.79
C LEU A 78 10.98 19.25 -5.16
N GLN A 79 10.28 18.22 -5.62
CA GLN A 79 10.47 16.85 -5.16
C GLN A 79 10.79 15.94 -6.35
N LYS A 80 11.95 15.30 -6.32
CA LYS A 80 12.31 14.33 -7.36
C LYS A 80 11.51 13.04 -7.14
N SER A 81 10.83 12.57 -8.18
CA SER A 81 10.24 11.22 -8.25
C SER A 81 10.89 10.50 -9.43
N ASN A 82 11.92 9.70 -9.15
CA ASN A 82 12.60 8.89 -10.14
C ASN A 82 12.71 7.44 -9.64
N GLU A 83 12.79 6.50 -10.58
CA GLU A 83 12.98 5.07 -10.31
C GLU A 83 14.37 4.76 -9.74
N ASP A 84 15.35 5.63 -9.90
CA ASP A 84 16.68 5.41 -9.30
C ASP A 84 16.72 5.71 -7.80
N LEU A 85 15.63 6.21 -7.21
CA LEU A 85 15.61 6.57 -5.79
C LEU A 85 15.57 5.31 -4.91
N PRO A 86 16.26 5.33 -3.74
CA PRO A 86 16.22 4.21 -2.82
C PRO A 86 14.80 3.85 -2.38
N VAL A 87 14.51 2.57 -2.24
CA VAL A 87 13.20 2.08 -1.83
C VAL A 87 12.84 2.54 -0.41
N SER A 88 11.57 2.90 -0.21
CA SER A 88 11.05 3.26 1.11
C SER A 88 10.50 2.01 1.80
N SER A 89 11.36 1.30 2.55
CA SER A 89 10.99 0.07 3.26
C SER A 89 9.74 0.22 4.14
N GLN A 90 9.59 1.35 4.84
CA GLN A 90 8.40 1.60 5.66
C GLN A 90 7.13 1.64 4.82
N LYS A 91 7.14 2.39 3.70
CA LYS A 91 5.96 2.54 2.84
C LYS A 91 5.61 1.24 2.13
N GLN A 92 6.62 0.55 1.59
CA GLN A 92 6.47 -0.79 1.00
C GLN A 92 5.76 -1.74 1.98
N ARG A 93 6.28 -1.84 3.22
CA ARG A 93 5.70 -2.69 4.26
C ARG A 93 4.24 -2.35 4.56
N THR A 94 3.94 -1.08 4.80
CA THR A 94 2.59 -0.67 5.23
C THR A 94 1.56 -0.73 4.11
N ALA A 95 1.99 -0.58 2.85
CA ALA A 95 1.11 -0.52 1.70
C ALA A 95 0.98 -1.86 0.98
N PHE A 96 1.87 -2.83 1.23
CA PHE A 96 1.77 -4.13 0.57
C PHE A 96 0.49 -4.89 0.87
N PRO A 97 0.04 -5.06 2.12
CA PRO A 97 -1.20 -5.78 2.39
C PRO A 97 -2.44 -5.23 1.66
N PRO A 98 -2.78 -3.92 1.75
CA PRO A 98 -3.95 -3.40 1.05
C PRO A 98 -3.80 -3.46 -0.48
N ASN A 99 -2.63 -3.16 -1.03
CA ASN A 99 -2.43 -3.18 -2.48
C ASN A 99 -2.53 -4.61 -3.06
N TYR A 100 -2.05 -5.62 -2.32
CA TYR A 100 -2.19 -7.01 -2.74
C TYR A 100 -3.67 -7.40 -2.82
N VAL A 101 -4.46 -7.12 -1.77
CA VAL A 101 -5.90 -7.42 -1.75
C VAL A 101 -6.63 -6.68 -2.88
N HIS A 102 -6.39 -5.38 -3.07
CA HIS A 102 -6.99 -4.63 -4.17
C HIS A 102 -6.65 -5.21 -5.55
N SER A 103 -5.43 -5.75 -5.73
CA SER A 103 -5.05 -6.39 -6.99
C SER A 103 -5.79 -7.70 -7.24
N VAL A 104 -6.06 -8.47 -6.18
CA VAL A 104 -6.87 -9.69 -6.23
C VAL A 104 -8.33 -9.36 -6.50
N ASP A 105 -8.89 -8.37 -5.80
CA ASP A 105 -10.26 -7.90 -6.00
C ASP A 105 -10.50 -7.41 -7.43
N SER A 106 -9.53 -6.64 -7.98
CA SER A 106 -9.58 -6.17 -9.36
C SER A 106 -9.49 -7.33 -10.36
N SER A 107 -8.67 -8.33 -10.07
CA SER A 107 -8.57 -9.52 -10.91
C SER A 107 -9.88 -10.30 -10.91
N HIS A 108 -10.47 -10.48 -9.73
CA HIS A 108 -11.78 -11.11 -9.58
C HIS A 108 -12.88 -10.34 -10.32
N LEU A 109 -12.91 -9.01 -10.20
CA LEU A 109 -13.84 -8.15 -10.92
C LEU A 109 -13.74 -8.35 -12.44
N LEU A 110 -12.54 -8.31 -12.98
CA LEU A 110 -12.31 -8.46 -14.42
C LEU A 110 -12.65 -9.87 -14.91
N MET A 111 -12.31 -10.92 -14.15
CA MET A 111 -12.72 -12.29 -14.46
C MET A 111 -14.24 -12.43 -14.46
N THR A 112 -14.91 -11.85 -13.46
CA THR A 112 -16.38 -11.86 -13.36
C THR A 112 -17.02 -11.12 -14.53
N ALA A 113 -16.51 -9.93 -14.87
CA ALA A 113 -17.00 -9.15 -16.00
C ALA A 113 -16.84 -9.90 -17.34
N SER A 114 -15.71 -10.59 -17.53
CA SER A 114 -15.47 -11.43 -18.70
C SER A 114 -16.48 -12.58 -18.82
N GLU A 115 -16.82 -13.22 -17.71
CA GLU A 115 -17.81 -14.30 -17.68
C GLU A 115 -19.23 -13.78 -17.91
N CYS A 116 -19.61 -12.65 -17.29
CA CYS A 116 -20.89 -11.99 -17.53
C CYS A 116 -21.06 -11.65 -19.01
N TRP A 117 -20.03 -11.05 -19.63
CA TRP A 117 -20.02 -10.76 -21.06
C TRP A 117 -20.22 -12.01 -21.91
N THR A 118 -19.52 -13.09 -21.60
CA THR A 118 -19.65 -14.38 -22.31
C THR A 118 -21.05 -14.97 -22.19
N ARG A 119 -21.76 -14.71 -21.09
CA ARG A 119 -23.16 -15.12 -20.85
C ARG A 119 -24.21 -14.11 -21.35
N GLY A 120 -23.79 -13.00 -21.97
CA GLY A 120 -24.70 -11.94 -22.41
C GLY A 120 -25.36 -11.15 -21.27
N ILE A 121 -24.74 -11.11 -20.09
CA ILE A 121 -25.18 -10.33 -18.93
C ILE A 121 -24.48 -8.96 -18.98
N THR A 122 -25.26 -7.88 -19.03
CA THR A 122 -24.79 -6.48 -19.13
C THR A 122 -25.20 -5.65 -17.93
#